data_AF-A0A822HQR4-F1
#
_entry.id   AF-A0A822HQR4-F1
#
_cell.length_a   1.000
_cell.length_b   1.000
_cell.length_c   1.000
_cell.angle_alpha   90.00
_cell.angle_beta   90.00
_cell.angle_gamma   90.00
#
_symmetry.space_group_name_H-M   'P 1'
#
loop_
_entity.id
_entity.type
_entity.pdbx_description
1 polymer ?
#
loop_
_entity_poly.entity_id
_entity_poly.type
_entity_poly.pdbx_seq_one_letter_code
_entity_poly.pdbx_strand_id
1 'polypeptide(L)'
;PVIMSCPKTRGIFRINLNQSIFQKELVIDGRDYTSIQSLAIDWLHRNIYFVNTRLQSIDVCRLNGSFCYILLHQTISDYLPQRIVLYPEKGYE
;
A
#
# COMPACT_ATOMS: atom_id res chain seq x y z
N PRO A 1 -1.18 -13.92 4.70
CA PRO A 1 -1.13 -12.44 4.90
C PRO A 1 0.27 -11.94 4.50
N VAL A 2 0.38 -11.10 3.48
CA VAL A 2 1.67 -10.51 3.09
C VAL A 2 1.84 -9.20 3.84
N ILE A 3 2.77 -9.18 4.79
CA ILE A 3 3.14 -7.98 5.54
C ILE A 3 4.37 -7.40 4.85
N MET A 4 4.27 -6.16 4.37
CA MET A 4 5.44 -5.43 3.91
C MET A 4 5.46 -4.06 4.59
N SER A 5 6.30 -3.91 5.61
CA SER A 5 6.62 -2.61 6.18
C SER A 5 7.75 -2.01 5.37
N CYS A 6 7.53 -0.85 4.74
CA CYS A 6 8.57 -0.13 4.04
C CYS A 6 8.73 1.25 4.70
N PRO A 7 9.69 1.42 5.63
CA PRO A 7 9.86 2.69 6.30
C PRO A 7 10.31 3.76 5.30
N LYS A 8 9.47 4.79 5.10
CA LYS A 8 9.81 6.04 4.40
C LYS A 8 10.31 5.85 2.96
N THR A 9 9.59 5.11 2.12
CA THR A 9 9.87 5.11 0.69
C THR A 9 9.18 6.25 -0.04
N ARG A 10 9.82 6.75 -1.10
CA ARG A 10 9.25 7.71 -2.06
C ARG A 10 8.42 7.01 -3.15
N GLY A 11 7.75 5.92 -2.80
CA GLY A 11 6.93 5.14 -3.74
C GLY A 11 6.84 3.67 -3.37
N ILE A 12 5.94 2.97 -4.05
CA ILE A 12 5.79 1.51 -4.00
C ILE A 12 6.46 0.92 -5.23
N PHE A 13 7.31 -0.08 -5.01
CA PHE A 13 8.05 -0.75 -6.07
C PHE A 13 7.76 -2.24 -6.07
N ARG A 14 7.82 -2.85 -7.24
CA ARG A 14 7.73 -4.29 -7.44
C ARG A 14 9.05 -4.82 -7.99
N ILE A 15 9.41 -6.04 -7.58
CA ILE A 15 10.53 -6.78 -8.12
C ILE A 15 10.02 -8.14 -8.56
N ASN A 16 10.39 -8.56 -9.76
CA ASN A 16 10.12 -9.91 -10.25
C ASN A 16 11.24 -10.85 -9.80
N LEU A 17 10.89 -11.87 -9.03
CA LEU A 17 11.85 -12.85 -8.49
C LEU A 17 12.14 -14.02 -9.44
N ASN A 18 11.32 -14.21 -10.47
CA ASN A 18 11.47 -15.31 -11.43
C ASN A 18 12.47 -14.98 -12.55
N GLN A 19 12.96 -13.75 -12.60
CA GLN A 19 13.91 -13.29 -13.59
C GLN A 19 15.31 -13.27 -12.98
N SER A 20 16.30 -13.75 -13.74
CA SER A 20 17.72 -13.69 -13.37
C SER A 20 18.27 -12.26 -13.31
N ILE A 21 17.55 -11.30 -13.89
CA ILE A 21 17.88 -9.88 -13.82
C ILE A 21 16.92 -9.22 -12.82
N PHE A 22 17.49 -8.62 -11.77
CA PHE A 22 16.74 -7.83 -10.81
C PHE A 22 16.26 -6.52 -11.46
N GLN A 23 14.98 -6.47 -11.84
CA GLN A 23 14.33 -5.25 -12.31
C GLN A 23 13.37 -4.70 -11.25
N LYS A 24 13.61 -3.45 -10.86
CA LYS A 24 12.77 -2.69 -9.94
C LYS A 24 11.77 -1.85 -10.74
N GLU A 25 10.50 -2.22 -10.68
CA GLU A 25 9.39 -1.51 -11.34
C GLU A 25 8.76 -0.52 -10.34
N LEU A 26 8.56 0.73 -10.77
CA LEU A 26 7.77 1.69 -10.00
C LEU A 26 6.28 1.40 -10.21
N VAL A 27 5.56 1.12 -9.12
CA VAL A 27 4.11 0.87 -9.15
C VAL A 27 3.34 2.11 -8.76
N ILE A 28 3.74 2.78 -7.66
CA ILE A 28 3.11 4.02 -7.20
C ILE A 28 4.21 5.05 -6.95
N ASP A 29 4.08 6.20 -7.60
CA ASP A 29 4.99 7.33 -7.40
C ASP A 29 4.71 8.03 -6.06
N GLY A 30 5.74 8.15 -5.21
CA GLY A 30 5.62 8.83 -3.92
C GLY A 30 5.65 10.36 -4.00
N ARG A 31 5.67 10.98 -5.18
CA ARG A 31 5.44 12.43 -5.34
C ARG A 31 4.04 12.82 -4.85
N ASP A 32 3.04 12.00 -5.16
CA ASP A 32 1.64 12.22 -4.73
C ASP A 32 1.37 11.59 -3.35
N TYR A 33 2.06 10.50 -3.01
CA TYR A 33 1.87 9.69 -1.78
C TYR A 33 3.08 9.74 -0.84
N THR A 34 3.57 10.95 -0.58
CA THR A 34 4.72 11.16 0.31
C THR A 34 4.43 10.58 1.70
N SER A 35 5.26 9.64 2.16
CA SER A 35 5.22 9.00 3.50
C SER A 35 4.29 7.77 3.65
N ILE A 36 4.55 6.75 2.82
CA ILE A 36 4.00 5.40 3.03
C ILE A 36 4.70 4.73 4.20
N GLN A 37 3.94 4.23 5.19
CA GLN A 37 4.48 3.59 6.39
C GLN A 37 4.33 2.06 6.39
N SER A 38 3.24 1.56 5.81
CA SER A 38 2.90 0.14 5.78
C SER A 38 2.09 -0.14 4.52
N LEU A 39 2.25 -1.34 3.94
CA LEU A 39 1.40 -1.81 2.85
C LEU A 39 0.96 -3.26 3.08
N ALA A 40 -0.17 -3.61 2.49
CA ALA A 40 -0.70 -4.96 2.42
C ALA A 40 -1.26 -5.23 1.02
N ILE A 41 -1.14 -6.48 0.56
CA ILE A 41 -1.53 -6.88 -0.79
C ILE A 41 -2.73 -7.82 -0.70
N ASP A 42 -3.79 -7.49 -1.43
CA ASP A 42 -4.88 -8.41 -1.72
C ASP A 42 -4.59 -9.10 -3.06
N TRP A 43 -4.12 -10.35 -2.98
CA TRP A 43 -3.81 -11.15 -4.16
C TRP A 43 -5.06 -11.66 -4.88
N LEU A 44 -6.19 -11.77 -4.18
CA LEU A 44 -7.43 -12.29 -4.73
C LEU A 44 -8.09 -11.24 -5.64
N HIS A 45 -8.23 -10.01 -5.15
CA HIS A 45 -8.85 -8.90 -5.90
C HIS A 45 -7.86 -8.01 -6.64
N ARG A 46 -6.56 -8.31 -6.51
CA ARG A 46 -5.43 -7.59 -7.14
C ARG A 46 -5.41 -6.10 -6.76
N ASN A 47 -5.38 -5.84 -5.46
CA ASN A 47 -5.30 -4.49 -4.89
C ASN A 47 -4.09 -4.35 -3.95
N ILE A 48 -3.61 -3.12 -3.81
CA ILE A 48 -2.58 -2.71 -2.85
C ILE A 48 -3.25 -1.73 -1.90
N TYR A 49 -3.16 -2.02 -0.60
CA TYR A 49 -3.60 -1.13 0.46
C TYR A 49 -2.38 -0.58 1.16
N PHE A 50 -2.35 0.70 1.47
CA PHE A 50 -1.21 1.31 2.14
C PHE A 50 -1.61 2.43 3.07
N VAL A 51 -0.80 2.61 4.11
CA VAL A 51 -0.95 3.67 5.10
C VAL A 51 -0.15 4.88 4.65
N ASN A 52 -0.86 5.98 4.42
CA ASN A 52 -0.30 7.28 4.07
C ASN A 52 -0.29 8.18 5.32
N THR A 53 0.88 8.32 5.92
CA THR A 53 1.00 9.07 7.19
C THR A 53 0.93 10.58 7.03
N ARG A 54 1.18 11.09 5.82
CA ARG A 54 1.06 12.52 5.53
C ARG A 54 -0.41 12.92 5.40
N LEU A 55 -1.21 12.10 4.71
CA LEU A 55 -2.64 12.31 4.55
C LEU A 55 -3.47 11.70 5.68
N GLN A 56 -2.83 11.01 6.63
CA GLN A 56 -3.49 10.33 7.74
C GLN A 56 -4.59 9.36 7.27
N SER A 57 -4.28 8.66 6.17
CA SER A 57 -5.24 7.85 5.44
C SER A 57 -4.77 6.43 5.19
N ILE A 58 -5.74 5.56 4.93
CA ILE A 58 -5.52 4.26 4.31
C ILE A 58 -6.01 4.39 2.88
N ASP A 59 -5.10 4.16 1.93
CA ASP A 59 -5.35 4.30 0.51
C ASP A 59 -5.35 2.92 -0.14
N VAL A 60 -6.08 2.79 -1.25
CA VAL A 60 -6.16 1.57 -2.05
C VAL A 60 -5.93 1.89 -3.52
N CYS A 61 -5.13 1.07 -4.20
CA CYS A 61 -4.95 1.10 -5.65
C CYS A 61 -5.05 -0.31 -6.23
N ARG A 62 -5.23 -0.42 -7.54
CA ARG A 62 -5.00 -1.69 -8.25
C ARG A 62 -3.55 -2.13 -8.09
N LEU A 63 -3.29 -3.43 -8.29
CA LEU A 63 -1.96 -4.02 -8.17
C LEU A 63 -0.92 -3.36 -9.09
N ASN A 64 -1.34 -2.82 -10.23
CA ASN A 64 -0.50 -2.07 -11.18
C ASN A 64 -0.35 -0.57 -10.85
N GLY A 65 -0.87 -0.10 -9.71
CA GLY A 65 -0.81 1.30 -9.29
C GLY A 65 -1.87 2.22 -9.90
N SER A 66 -2.76 1.71 -10.75
CA SER A 66 -3.88 2.49 -11.29
C SER A 66 -5.05 2.59 -10.30
N PHE A 67 -5.96 3.55 -10.56
CA PHE A 67 -7.22 3.70 -9.82
C PHE A 67 -7.03 3.76 -8.30
N CYS A 68 -6.25 4.73 -7.87
CA CYS A 68 -5.97 4.98 -6.46
C CYS A 68 -7.05 5.84 -5.81
N TYR A 69 -7.54 5.44 -4.64
CA TYR A 69 -8.53 6.17 -3.87
C TYR A 69 -8.23 6.07 -2.37
N ILE A 70 -8.68 7.08 -1.61
CA ILE A 70 -8.65 7.05 -0.15
C ILE A 70 -9.79 6.14 0.32
N LEU A 71 -9.45 5.06 1.00
CA LEU A 71 -10.43 4.12 1.58
C LEU A 71 -10.92 4.62 2.94
N LEU A 72 -10.00 5.16 3.73
CA LEU A 72 -10.27 5.66 5.08
C LEU A 72 -9.43 6.90 5.31
N HIS A 73 -10.06 7.98 5.78
CA HIS A 73 -9.40 9.23 6.12
C HIS A 73 -9.70 9.59 7.57
N GLN A 74 -8.67 9.58 8.42
CA GLN A 74 -8.84 9.94 9.83
C GLN A 74 -8.60 11.45 9.99
N THR A 75 -9.58 12.17 10.52
CA THR A 75 -9.48 13.62 10.79
C THR A 75 -9.10 13.97 12.23
N ILE A 76 -9.07 12.98 13.14
CA ILE A 76 -8.78 13.17 14.56
C ILE A 76 -7.34 12.73 14.84
N SER A 77 -6.51 13.66 15.33
CA SER A 77 -5.04 13.56 15.44
C SER A 77 -4.51 12.46 16.34
N ASP A 78 -5.34 11.94 17.25
CA ASP A 78 -4.84 11.14 18.37
C ASP A 78 -4.62 9.66 18.00
N TYR A 79 -5.14 9.23 16.85
CA TYR A 79 -5.05 7.84 16.39
C TYR A 79 -4.70 7.77 14.89
N LEU A 80 -3.41 7.85 14.58
CA LEU A 80 -2.91 7.69 13.21
C LEU A 80 -2.83 6.20 12.83
N PRO A 81 -3.32 5.79 11.65
CA PRO A 81 -3.07 4.45 11.14
C PRO A 81 -1.56 4.26 10.96
N GLN A 82 -1.01 3.14 11.45
CA GLN A 82 0.44 2.87 11.36
C GLN A 82 0.80 1.58 10.63
N ARG A 83 -0.10 0.59 10.70
CA ARG A 83 0.09 -0.76 10.16
C ARG A 83 -1.24 -1.24 9.62
N ILE A 84 -1.17 -2.02 8.56
CA ILE A 84 -2.33 -2.66 7.93
C ILE A 84 -1.99 -4.12 7.64
N VAL A 85 -2.98 -4.99 7.86
CA VAL A 85 -2.94 -6.40 7.49
C VAL A 85 -4.26 -6.73 6.80
N LEU A 86 -4.21 -7.67 5.85
CA LEU A 86 -5.40 -8.12 5.14
C LEU A 86 -5.67 -9.58 5.45
N TYR A 87 -6.95 -9.92 5.50
CA TYR A 87 -7.41 -11.30 5.47
C TYR A 87 -8.34 -11.50 4.26
N PRO A 88 -7.76 -11.68 3.05
CA PRO A 88 -8.52 -11.61 1.80
C PRO A 88 -9.57 -12.71 1.65
N GLU A 89 -9.35 -13.89 2.23
CA GLU A 89 -10.21 -15.08 2.04
C GLU A 89 -11.55 -14.99 2.76
N LYS A 90 -11.63 -14.30 3.90
CA LYS A 90 -12.91 -14.15 4.60
C LYS A 90 -13.71 -12.95 4.11
N GLY A 91 -13.06 -11.94 3.54
CA GLY A 91 -13.64 -10.59 3.56
C GLY A 91 -13.99 -10.16 4.99
N TYR A 92 -14.45 -8.94 5.17
CA TYR A 92 -15.25 -8.59 6.34
C TYR A 92 -16.61 -8.20 5.77
N GLU A 93 -17.63 -9.02 6.04
CA GLU A 93 -19.04 -8.63 5.87
C GLU A 93 -19.51 -7.81 7.07
#